data_AF-A0A9D2SJW7-F1
#
_entry.id   AF-A0A9D2SJW7-F1
#
_cell.length_a   1.000
_cell.length_b   1.000
_cell.length_c   1.000
_cell.angle_alpha   90.00
_cell.angle_beta   90.00
_cell.angle_gamma   90.00
#
_symmetry.space_group_name_H-M   'P 1'
#
loop_
_entity.id
_entity.type
_entity.pdbx_description
1 polymer ?
#
loop_
_entity_poly.entity_id
_entity_poly.type
_entity_poly.pdbx_seq_one_letter_code
_entity_poly.pdbx_strand_id
1 'polypeptide(L)' 'MWWNYICKWLQGADKRRLIIFSKPDQDMPRITKHRLFFSENIVLENLRVNSGINDAEWNRIVGKIFIKFDGDLFDFKLV' A
#
# COMPACT_ATOMS: atom_id res chain seq x y z
N MET A 1 2.53 16.90 -3.40
CA MET A 1 2.55 15.49 -3.87
C MET A 1 1.22 14.83 -3.55
N TRP A 2 0.67 14.06 -4.49
CA TRP A 2 -0.59 13.31 -4.33
C TRP A 2 -0.60 12.38 -3.11
N TRP A 3 0.57 11.85 -2.71
CA TRP A 3 0.71 10.97 -1.54
C TRP A 3 0.34 11.63 -0.22
N ASN A 4 0.73 12.89 0.02
CA ASN A 4 0.34 13.61 1.23
C ASN A 4 -1.19 13.75 1.34
N TYR A 5 -1.84 14.04 0.21
CA TYR A 5 -3.30 14.15 0.13
C TYR A 5 -3.98 12.81 0.44
N ILE A 6 -3.52 11.72 -0.17
CA ILE A 6 -4.07 10.37 0.07
C ILE A 6 -3.91 9.96 1.54
N CYS A 7 -2.74 10.19 2.13
CA CYS A 7 -2.49 9.88 3.54
C CYS A 7 -3.37 10.71 4.48
N LYS A 8 -3.54 12.01 4.23
CA LYS A 8 -4.48 12.86 5.00
C LYS A 8 -5.93 12.43 4.79
N TRP A 9 -6.30 12.05 3.57
CA TRP A 9 -7.62 11.49 3.27
C TRP A 9 -7.86 10.19 4.04
N LEU A 10 -6.86 9.31 4.19
CA LEU A 10 -6.98 8.09 5.00
C LEU A 10 -7.17 8.35 6.50
N GLN A 11 -6.68 9.48 7.01
CA GLN A 11 -6.89 9.87 8.40
C GLN A 11 -8.36 10.23 8.67
N GLY A 12 -9.05 10.85 7.70
CA GLY A 12 -10.35 11.47 7.95
C GLY A 12 -11.55 10.53 8.13
N ALA A 13 -11.45 9.24 7.82
CA ALA A 13 -12.52 8.28 8.13
C ALA A 13 -11.98 6.85 8.37
N ASP A 14 -12.59 6.14 9.31
CA ASP A 14 -12.12 4.82 9.74
C ASP A 14 -12.34 3.71 8.71
N LYS A 15 -13.39 3.87 7.89
CA LYS A 15 -13.73 2.94 6.82
C LYS A 15 -12.89 3.12 5.56
N ARG A 16 -12.09 4.19 5.46
CA ARG A 16 -11.23 4.41 4.29
C ARG A 16 -10.12 3.37 4.26
N ARG A 17 -9.86 2.85 3.06
CA ARG A 17 -8.86 1.83 2.78
C ARG A 17 -8.13 2.22 1.51
N LEU A 18 -6.81 2.07 1.51
CA LEU A 18 -5.99 2.23 0.31
C LEU A 18 -5.56 0.85 -0.15
N ILE A 19 -5.85 0.52 -1.40
CA ILE A 19 -5.41 -0.73 -2.02
C ILE A 19 -4.43 -0.36 -3.13
N ILE A 20 -3.18 -0.80 -2.98
CA ILE A 20 -2.12 -0.57 -3.96
C ILE A 20 -1.90 -1.88 -4.72
N PHE A 21 -2.13 -1.85 -6.03
CA PHE A 21 -1.78 -2.96 -6.90
C PHE A 21 -0.38 -2.72 -7.45
N SER A 22 0.50 -3.68 -7.22
CA SER A 22 1.87 -3.64 -7.75
C SER A 22 2.10 -4.87 -8.61
N LYS A 23 2.62 -4.68 -9.82
CA LYS A 23 3.04 -5.80 -10.65
C LYS A 23 4.43 -6.23 -10.21
N PRO A 24 4.67 -7.53 -10.02
CA PRO A 24 6.04 -8.02 -9.93
C PRO A 24 6.76 -7.73 -11.24
N ASP A 25 8.07 -7.50 -11.18
CA ASP A 25 8.90 -7.41 -12.38
C ASP A 25 8.75 -8.71 -13.20
N GLN A 26 8.46 -8.57 -14.49
CA GLN A 26 8.14 -9.72 -15.36
C GLN A 26 9.30 -10.71 -15.53
N ASP A 27 10.52 -10.28 -15.22
CA ASP A 27 11.74 -11.10 -15.31
C ASP A 27 12.02 -11.93 -14.05
N MET A 28 11.16 -11.89 -13.02
CA MET A 28 11.45 -12.55 -11.75
C MET A 28 10.81 -13.95 -11.61
N PRO A 29 11.57 -14.95 -11.15
CA PRO A 29 11.04 -16.28 -10.87
C PRO A 29 10.07 -16.25 -9.68
N ARG A 30 9.18 -17.25 -9.67
CA ARG A 30 8.14 -17.59 -8.67
C ARG A 30 8.25 -16.80 -7.35
N ILE A 31 7.27 -15.93 -7.12
CA ILE A 31 7.20 -15.08 -5.93
C ILE A 31 7.01 -15.93 -4.68
N THR A 32 7.94 -15.83 -3.73
CA THR A 32 7.83 -16.48 -2.41
C THR A 32 7.18 -15.52 -1.40
N LYS A 33 6.53 -16.08 -0.35
CA LYS A 33 5.91 -15.28 0.73
C LYS A 33 6.87 -14.28 1.39
N HIS A 34 8.14 -14.66 1.54
CA HIS A 34 9.16 -13.79 2.11
C HIS A 34 9.48 -12.59 1.19
N ARG A 35 9.49 -12.80 -0.14
CA ARG A 35 9.69 -11.71 -1.09
C ARG A 35 8.48 -10.77 -1.15
N LEU A 36 7.26 -11.30 -1.06
CA LEU A 36 6.04 -10.47 -0.95
C LEU A 36 6.15 -9.50 0.22
N PHE A 37 6.47 -10.02 1.41
CA PHE A 37 6.63 -9.19 2.60
C PHE A 37 7.73 -8.11 2.43
N PHE A 38 8.85 -8.46 1.79
CA PHE A 38 9.92 -7.49 1.54
C PHE A 38 9.48 -6.38 0.56
N SER A 39 8.83 -6.77 -0.54
CA SER A 39 8.29 -5.83 -1.53
C SER A 39 7.18 -4.94 -0.96
N GLU A 40 6.32 -5.47 -0.10
CA GLU A 40 5.30 -4.71 0.64
C GLU A 40 5.94 -3.65 1.53
N ASN A 41 6.98 -4.01 2.29
CA ASN A 41 7.70 -3.05 3.12
C ASN A 41 8.36 -1.94 2.31
N ILE A 42 8.96 -2.25 1.16
CA ILE A 42 9.54 -1.22 0.27
C ILE A 42 8.47 -0.23 -0.19
N VAL A 43 7.30 -0.72 -0.60
CA VAL A 43 6.21 0.15 -1.06
C VAL A 43 5.67 1.01 0.10
N LEU A 44 5.51 0.43 1.29
CA LEU A 44 5.09 1.17 2.49
C LEU A 44 6.11 2.24 2.89
N GLU A 45 7.40 1.92 2.86
CA GLU A 45 8.47 2.85 3.19
C GLU A 45 8.52 4.01 2.19
N ASN A 46 8.46 3.70 0.89
CA ASN A 46 8.36 4.71 -0.16
C ASN A 46 7.13 5.60 0.02
N LEU A 47 5.99 5.03 0.39
CA LEU A 47 4.77 5.80 0.68
C LEU A 47 4.99 6.72 1.89
N ARG A 48 5.56 6.22 2.99
CA ARG A 48 5.84 6.99 4.21
C ARG A 48 6.73 8.18 3.89
N VAL A 49 7.87 7.95 3.23
CA VAL A 49 8.84 8.99 2.85
C VAL A 49 8.20 10.05 1.93
N ASN A 50 7.45 9.63 0.91
CA ASN A 50 6.83 10.55 -0.05
C ASN A 50 5.59 11.26 0.50
N SER A 51 4.96 10.72 1.55
CA SER A 51 3.77 11.32 2.17
C SER A 51 4.11 12.56 2.99
N GLY A 52 5.32 12.64 3.56
CA GLY A 52 5.74 13.74 4.43
C GLY A 52 4.90 13.88 5.71
N ILE A 53 4.22 12.83 6.14
CA ILE A 53 3.48 12.78 7.42
C ILE A 53 4.40 12.25 8.53
N ASN A 54 4.11 12.61 9.78
CA ASN A 54 4.92 12.15 10.91
C ASN A 54 4.59 10.70 11.33
N ASP A 55 5.39 10.15 12.25
CA ASP A 55 5.28 8.76 12.70
C ASP A 55 3.95 8.45 13.40
N ALA A 56 3.40 9.40 14.16
CA ALA A 56 2.11 9.24 14.83
C ALA A 56 0.96 9.17 13.81
N GLU A 57 1.01 10.00 12.77
CA GLU A 57 0.06 9.98 11.66
C GLU A 57 0.18 8.69 10.84
N TRP A 58 1.41 8.26 10.57
CA TRP A 58 1.70 7.02 9.83
C TRP A 58 1.13 5.79 10.54
N ASN A 59 1.41 5.65 11.84
CA ASN A 59 0.94 4.51 12.64
C ASN A 59 -0.60 4.41 12.70
N ARG A 60 -1.32 5.52 12.52
CA ARG A 60 -2.79 5.53 12.47
C ARG A 60 -3.36 5.03 11.14
N ILE A 61 -2.60 5.14 10.04
CA ILE A 61 -3.10 4.82 8.69
C ILE A 61 -2.48 3.56 8.09
N VAL A 62 -1.33 3.09 8.60
CA VAL A 62 -0.60 1.95 8.02
C VAL A 62 -1.47 0.69 7.94
N GLY A 63 -2.27 0.40 8.98
CA GLY A 63 -3.22 -0.72 8.98
C GLY A 63 -4.43 -0.55 8.04
N LYS A 64 -4.57 0.62 7.40
CA LYS A 64 -5.60 0.90 6.38
C LYS A 64 -5.06 0.72 4.95
N ILE A 65 -3.77 0.43 4.78
CA ILE A 65 -3.09 0.29 3.49
C ILE A 65 -2.86 -1.19 3.22
N PHE A 66 -3.35 -1.65 2.08
CA PHE A 66 -3.27 -3.02 1.62
C PHE A 66 -2.52 -3.03 0.30
N ILE A 67 -1.49 -3.86 0.20
CA ILE A 67 -0.72 -3.98 -1.03
C ILE A 67 -0.98 -5.37 -1.60
N LYS A 68 -1.35 -5.43 -2.88
CA LYS A 68 -1.53 -6.68 -3.61
C LYS A 68 -0.47 -6.75 -4.71
N PHE A 69 0.45 -7.69 -4.54
CA PHE A 69 1.36 -8.12 -5.60
C PHE A 69 0.78 -9.35 -6.29
N ASP A 70 0.68 -9.30 -7.61
CA ASP A 70 0.25 -10.44 -8.43
C ASP A 70 -1.13 -11.02 -8.05
N GLY A 71 -2.10 -10.14 -7.86
CA GLY A 71 -3.51 -10.54 -7.96
C GLY A 71 -3.98 -10.29 -9.38
N ASP A 72 -4.70 -11.24 -9.98
CA ASP A 72 -5.50 -10.99 -11.18
C ASP A 72 -6.15 -9.61 -11.02
N LEU A 73 -5.72 -8.66 -11.85
CA LEU A 73 -6.20 -7.30 -11.80
C LEU A 73 -7.73 -7.38 -11.91
N PHE A 74 -8.44 -7.02 -10.85
CA PHE A 74 -9.90 -6.92 -10.76
C PHE A 74 -10.71 -8.21 -10.52
N ASP A 75 -10.64 -8.76 -9.31
CA ASP A 75 -11.83 -9.40 -8.73
C ASP A 75 -12.17 -8.79 -7.36
N PHE A 76 -12.80 -7.62 -7.40
CA PHE A 76 -13.48 -7.06 -6.23
C PHE A 76 -14.92 -6.73 -6.62
N LYS A 77 -15.88 -7.38 -5.96
CA LYS A 77 -17.27 -6.93 -5.97
C LYS A 77 -17.35 -5.66 -5.13
N LEU A 78 -17.61 -4.53 -5.77
CA LEU A 78 -18.17 -3.36 -5.08
C LEU A 78 -19.54 -3.78 -4.53
N VAL A 79 -19.62 -3.96 -3.21
CA VAL A 79 -20.87 -4.15 -2.48
C VAL A 79 -21.43 -2.79 -2.11
#